data_AF-A0A9W7VXT4-F1
#
_entry.id   AF-A0A9W7VXT4-F1
#
_cell.length_a   1.000
_cell.length_b   1.000
_cell.length_c   1.000
_cell.angle_alpha   90.00
_cell.angle_beta   90.00
_cell.angle_gamma   90.00
#
_symmetry.space_group_name_H-M   'P 1'
#
loop_
_entity.id
_entity.type
_entity.pdbx_description
1 polymer ?
#
loop_
_entity_poly.entity_id
_entity_poly.type
_entity_poly.pdbx_seq_one_letter_code
_entity_poly.pdbx_strand_id
1 'polypeptide(L)'
;ALQPRYLGGRVIVAKSFARIHETNLKKQGVVPLTFADEADYARLAGGDVVSTEGLYETLRNGGKGRIELVVRKEGTGETFRVKTRFNLSPDQCGFILAGSALNVLAKRGVR
;
A
#
# COMPACT_ATOMS: atom_id res chain seq x y z
N ALA A 1 -5.01 8.13 -9.79
CA ALA A 1 -4.34 6.86 -9.42
C ALA A 1 -3.33 6.39 -10.48
N LEU A 2 -3.55 6.63 -11.78
CA LEU A 2 -2.60 6.23 -12.84
C LEU A 2 -1.22 6.91 -12.72
N GLN A 3 -1.18 8.21 -12.41
CA GLN A 3 0.08 8.97 -12.30
C GLN A 3 1.01 8.44 -11.18
N PRO A 4 0.55 8.20 -9.93
CA PRO A 4 1.41 7.60 -8.90
C PRO A 4 2.01 6.26 -9.33
N ARG A 5 1.24 5.40 -9.99
CA ARG A 5 1.73 4.09 -10.45
C ARG A 5 2.76 4.22 -11.56
N TYR A 6 2.50 5.12 -12.51
CA TYR A 6 3.41 5.43 -13.62
C TYR A 6 4.77 5.91 -13.11
N LEU A 7 4.78 6.71 -12.04
CA LEU A 7 5.99 7.18 -11.37
C LEU A 7 6.63 6.14 -10.42
N GLY A 8 6.19 4.88 -10.46
CA GLY A 8 6.76 3.80 -9.66
C GLY A 8 6.22 3.69 -8.23
N GLY A 9 5.28 4.54 -7.83
CA GLY A 9 4.62 4.46 -6.52
C GLY A 9 3.84 3.14 -6.35
N ARG A 10 4.16 2.39 -5.29
CA ARG A 10 3.54 1.08 -4.99
C ARG A 10 2.59 1.13 -3.80
N VAL A 11 2.85 2.03 -2.85
CA VAL A 11 2.09 2.19 -1.61
C VAL A 11 1.81 3.68 -1.44
N ILE A 12 0.60 4.01 -0.99
CA ILE A 12 0.27 5.36 -0.52
C ILE A 12 -0.24 5.21 0.91
N VAL A 13 0.36 5.97 1.82
CA VAL A 13 -0.05 6.03 3.22
C VAL A 13 -0.68 7.40 3.47
N ALA A 14 -1.87 7.43 4.08
CA ALA A 14 -2.56 8.66 4.43
C ALA A 14 -3.26 8.52 5.79
N LYS A 15 -3.75 9.63 6.36
CA LYS A 15 -4.65 9.55 7.54
C LYS A 15 -6.00 8.95 7.14
N SER A 16 -6.52 9.34 5.97
CA SER A 16 -7.78 8.86 5.42
C SER A 16 -7.79 8.95 3.90
N PHE A 17 -8.75 8.28 3.26
CA PHE A 17 -8.97 8.34 1.81
C PHE A 17 -10.43 8.63 1.49
N ALA A 18 -10.67 9.39 0.41
CA ALA A 18 -11.99 9.44 -0.21
C ALA A 18 -12.31 8.08 -0.88
N ARG A 19 -13.54 7.59 -0.71
CA ARG A 19 -14.00 6.27 -1.16
C ARG A 19 -13.65 5.93 -2.62
N ILE A 20 -13.89 6.89 -3.53
CA ILE A 20 -13.63 6.71 -4.97
C ILE A 20 -12.13 6.65 -5.25
N HIS A 21 -11.35 7.51 -4.59
CA HIS A 21 -9.89 7.55 -4.76
C HIS A 21 -9.24 6.24 -4.29
N GLU A 22 -9.63 5.76 -3.11
CA GLU A 22 -9.15 4.49 -2.55
C GLU A 22 -9.42 3.31 -3.50
N THR A 23 -10.64 3.24 -4.05
CA THR A 23 -11.03 2.21 -5.02
C THR A 23 -10.16 2.27 -6.28
N ASN A 24 -9.87 3.47 -6.78
CA ASN A 24 -9.04 3.66 -7.96
C ASN A 24 -7.59 3.24 -7.73
N LEU A 25 -7.02 3.48 -6.53
CA LEU A 25 -5.67 3.02 -6.19
C LEU A 25 -5.55 1.49 -6.28
N LYS A 26 -6.50 0.77 -5.65
CA LYS A 26 -6.54 -0.70 -5.66
C LYS A 26 -6.63 -1.26 -7.09
N LYS A 27 -7.50 -0.67 -7.93
CA LYS A 27 -7.64 -1.06 -9.34
C LYS A 27 -6.34 -0.87 -10.15
N GLN A 28 -5.53 0.13 -9.79
CA GLN A 28 -4.26 0.44 -10.45
C GLN A 28 -3.04 -0.28 -9.80
N GLY A 29 -3.29 -1.22 -8.89
CA GLY A 29 -2.25 -1.99 -8.23
C GLY A 29 -1.41 -1.20 -7.22
N VAL A 30 -1.93 -0.08 -6.72
CA VAL A 30 -1.34 0.69 -5.63
C VAL A 30 -2.02 0.30 -4.33
N VAL A 31 -1.24 0.06 -3.27
CA VAL A 31 -1.75 -0.32 -1.94
C VAL A 31 -2.10 0.94 -1.15
N PRO A 32 -3.38 1.21 -0.85
CA PRO A 32 -3.76 2.26 0.10
C PRO A 32 -3.62 1.75 1.53
N LEU A 33 -2.82 2.43 2.34
CA LEU A 33 -2.69 2.20 3.78
C LEU A 33 -3.14 3.45 4.53
N THR A 34 -3.81 3.27 5.66
CA THR A 34 -4.05 4.36 6.61
C THR A 34 -3.26 4.13 7.89
N PHE A 35 -2.85 5.21 8.55
CA PHE A 35 -2.24 5.08 9.87
C PHE A 35 -3.22 4.45 10.86
N ALA A 36 -2.75 3.54 11.71
CA ALA A 36 -3.55 3.03 12.82
C ALA A 36 -3.77 4.11 13.89
N ASP A 37 -2.74 4.91 14.15
CA ASP A 37 -2.81 6.14 14.94
C ASP A 37 -2.43 7.33 14.05
N GLU A 38 -3.32 8.31 13.90
CA GLU A 38 -3.05 9.49 13.07
C GLU A 38 -1.89 10.35 13.59
N ALA A 39 -1.56 10.26 14.88
CA ALA A 39 -0.42 10.96 15.46
C ALA A 39 0.91 10.43 14.90
N ASP A 40 0.96 9.18 14.42
CA ASP A 40 2.17 8.61 13.82
C ASP A 40 2.61 9.38 12.56
N TYR A 41 1.69 10.05 11.87
CA TYR A 41 2.02 10.90 10.73
C TYR A 41 3.08 11.95 11.08
N ALA A 42 3.01 12.55 12.27
CA ALA A 42 3.93 13.61 12.69
C ALA A 42 5.35 13.10 12.99
N ARG A 43 5.54 11.78 13.11
CA ARG A 43 6.84 11.14 13.36
C ARG A 43 7.65 10.95 12.08
N LEU A 44 6.97 10.92 10.92
CA LEU A 44 7.57 10.79 9.61
C LEU A 44 8.02 12.17 9.11
N ALA A 45 9.18 12.23 8.49
CA ALA A 45 9.73 13.42 7.85
C ALA A 45 10.12 13.13 6.40
N GLY A 46 10.23 14.19 5.59
CA GLY A 46 10.86 14.08 4.27
C GLY A 46 12.29 13.59 4.41
N GLY A 47 12.71 12.68 3.51
CA GLY A 47 14.03 12.06 3.52
C GLY A 47 14.11 10.72 4.27
N ASP A 48 13.13 10.40 5.12
CA ASP A 48 13.06 9.10 5.79
C ASP A 48 12.93 7.95 4.77
N VAL A 49 13.63 6.85 5.04
CA VAL A 49 13.51 5.63 4.22
C VAL A 49 12.42 4.74 4.81
N VAL A 50 11.39 4.49 4.01
CA VAL A 50 10.21 3.72 4.43
C VAL A 50 10.16 2.39 3.68
N SER A 51 10.00 1.31 4.43
CA SER A 51 9.71 -0.03 3.89
C SER A 51 8.48 -0.63 4.57
N THR A 52 7.96 -1.74 4.05
CA THR A 52 6.79 -2.43 4.60
C THR A 52 7.16 -3.82 5.09
N GLU A 53 6.63 -4.21 6.26
CA GLU A 53 6.71 -5.56 6.80
C GLU A 53 5.33 -6.23 6.70
N GLY A 54 5.26 -7.48 6.22
CA GLY A 54 4.02 -8.26 6.11
C GLY A 54 3.11 -7.93 4.92
N LEU A 55 3.48 -6.97 4.05
CA LEU A 55 2.69 -6.57 2.89
C LEU A 55 2.47 -7.74 1.91
N TYR A 56 3.55 -8.41 1.51
CA TYR A 56 3.48 -9.44 0.48
C TYR A 56 2.67 -10.65 0.97
N GLU A 57 2.89 -11.08 2.20
CA GLU A 57 2.21 -12.18 2.86
C GLU A 57 0.71 -11.87 3.01
N THR A 58 0.38 -10.65 3.44
CA THR A 58 -1.01 -10.20 3.58
C THR A 58 -1.74 -10.21 2.23
N LEU A 59 -1.09 -9.75 1.15
CA LEU A 59 -1.66 -9.79 -0.20
C LEU A 59 -1.87 -11.25 -0.67
N ARG A 60 -0.91 -12.14 -0.44
CA ARG A 60 -1.03 -13.57 -0.80
C ARG A 60 -2.14 -14.28 -0.01
N ASN A 61 -2.37 -13.86 1.23
CA ASN A 61 -3.41 -14.41 2.10
C ASN A 61 -4.78 -13.73 1.91
N GLY A 62 -4.99 -13.03 0.80
CA GLY A 62 -6.28 -12.42 0.44
C GLY A 62 -6.70 -11.28 1.37
N GLY A 63 -5.74 -10.51 1.87
CA GLY A 63 -5.98 -9.38 2.77
C GLY A 63 -6.01 -9.77 4.25
N LYS A 64 -5.72 -11.02 4.58
CA LYS A 64 -5.62 -11.50 5.97
C LYS A 64 -4.19 -11.37 6.46
N GLY A 65 -3.95 -10.44 7.38
CA GLY A 65 -2.62 -10.20 7.94
C GLY A 65 -2.48 -8.84 8.58
N ARG A 66 -1.24 -8.42 8.78
CA ARG A 66 -0.87 -7.09 9.28
C ARG A 66 0.19 -6.51 8.37
N ILE A 67 0.10 -5.21 8.16
CA ILE A 67 1.08 -4.44 7.40
C ILE A 67 1.57 -3.33 8.32
N GLU A 68 2.88 -3.28 8.51
CA GLU A 68 3.54 -2.23 9.29
C GLU A 68 4.52 -1.49 8.39
N LEU A 69 4.70 -0.19 8.65
CA LEU A 69 5.78 0.57 8.04
C LEU A 69 7.00 0.46 8.95
N VAL A 70 8.14 0.18 8.35
CA VAL A 70 9.44 0.29 8.99
C VAL A 70 10.07 1.57 8.47
N VAL A 71 10.14 2.58 9.34
CA VAL A 71 10.65 3.91 9.03
C VAL A 71 12.05 4.03 9.60
N ARG A 72 13.03 4.31 8.75
CA ARG A 72 14.39 4.65 9.15
C ARG A 72 14.60 6.14 8.99
N LYS A 73 14.87 6.84 10.09
CA LYS A 73 15.09 8.28 10.13
C LYS A 73 16.32 8.67 9.32
N GLU A 74 16.18 9.72 8.52
CA GLU A 74 17.32 10.36 7.88
C GLU A 74 18.25 10.98 8.95
N GLY A 75 19.56 10.88 8.76
CA GLY A 75 20.57 11.45 9.66
C GLY A 75 20.88 10.60 10.90
N THR A 76 19.87 10.16 11.66
CA THR A 76 20.10 9.38 12.89
C THR A 76 20.20 7.87 12.65
N GLY A 77 19.57 7.37 11.59
CA GLY A 77 19.47 5.93 11.33
C GLY A 77 18.53 5.18 12.28
N GLU A 78 17.90 5.87 13.22
CA GLU A 78 16.92 5.30 14.14
C GLU A 78 15.78 4.67 13.34
N THR A 79 15.36 3.47 13.75
CA THR A 79 14.29 2.73 13.08
C THR A 79 13.14 2.47 14.03
N PHE A 80 11.93 2.76 13.58
CA PHE A 80 10.71 2.46 14.33
C PHE A 80 9.62 1.90 13.41
N ARG A 81 8.66 1.21 14.04
CA ARG A 81 7.52 0.61 13.35
C ARG A 81 6.27 1.44 13.55
N VAL A 82 5.49 1.58 12.49
CA VAL A 82 4.19 2.26 12.47
C VAL A 82 3.12 1.29 12.01
N LYS A 83 2.10 1.11 12.84
CA LYS A 83 0.97 0.23 12.51
C LYS A 83 0.08 0.88 11.47
N THR A 84 -0.40 0.10 10.52
CA THR A 84 -1.34 0.56 9.50
C THR A 84 -2.65 -0.21 9.52
N ARG A 85 -3.67 0.39 8.91
CA ARG A 85 -4.93 -0.22 8.55
C ARG A 85 -5.06 -0.24 7.03
N PHE A 86 -5.81 -1.21 6.53
CA PHE A 86 -6.14 -1.31 5.12
C PHE A 86 -7.46 -2.05 4.98
N ASN A 87 -8.09 -1.93 3.81
CA ASN A 87 -9.30 -2.66 3.47
C ASN A 87 -9.11 -3.29 2.08
N LEU A 88 -8.71 -4.56 2.04
CA LEU A 88 -8.43 -5.27 0.79
C LEU A 88 -9.20 -6.58 0.75
N SER A 89 -10.05 -6.74 -0.27
CA SER A 89 -10.66 -8.04 -0.57
C SER A 89 -9.66 -8.98 -1.28
N PRO A 90 -9.93 -10.30 -1.33
CA PRO A 90 -9.09 -11.24 -2.08
C PRO A 90 -8.90 -10.85 -3.54
N ASP A 91 -9.96 -10.39 -4.21
CA ASP A 91 -9.89 -9.92 -5.61
C ASP A 91 -8.97 -8.69 -5.74
N GLN A 92 -9.08 -7.74 -4.83
CA GLN A 92 -8.24 -6.54 -4.82
C GLN A 92 -6.77 -6.88 -4.56
N CYS A 93 -6.50 -7.86 -3.69
CA CYS A 93 -5.16 -8.40 -3.51
C CYS A 93 -4.62 -9.00 -4.82
N GLY A 94 -5.46 -9.74 -5.55
CA GLY A 94 -5.14 -10.24 -6.88
C GLY A 94 -4.79 -9.15 -7.89
N PHE A 95 -5.53 -8.02 -7.89
CA PHE A 95 -5.21 -6.88 -8.76
C PHE A 95 -3.85 -6.28 -8.45
N ILE A 96 -3.52 -6.12 -7.16
CA ILE A 96 -2.24 -5.57 -6.70
C ILE A 96 -1.09 -6.51 -7.07
N LEU A 97 -1.22 -7.82 -6.81
CA LEU A 97 -0.21 -8.82 -7.15
C LEU A 97 0.02 -8.93 -8.67
N ALA A 98 -1.02 -8.74 -9.48
CA ALA A 98 -0.91 -8.71 -10.93
C ALA A 98 -0.37 -7.37 -11.48
N GLY A 99 -0.25 -6.35 -10.63
CA GLY A 99 0.19 -5.00 -10.98
C GLY A 99 -0.94 -4.06 -11.44
N SER A 100 -2.11 -4.59 -11.81
CA SER A 100 -3.37 -3.85 -12.02
C SER A 100 -4.55 -4.81 -12.22
N ALA A 101 -5.79 -4.31 -12.12
CA ALA A 101 -6.98 -5.07 -12.49
C ALA A 101 -7.01 -5.41 -14.00
N LEU A 102 -6.50 -4.51 -14.84
CA LEU A 102 -6.39 -4.74 -16.29
C LEU A 102 -5.45 -5.90 -16.61
N ASN A 103 -4.36 -6.06 -15.86
CA ASN A 103 -3.44 -7.18 -16.04
C ASN A 103 -4.10 -8.53 -15.73
N VAL A 104 -5.01 -8.57 -14.75
CA VAL A 104 -5.81 -9.78 -14.45
C VAL A 104 -6.76 -10.10 -15.61
N LEU A 105 -7.45 -9.09 -16.15
CA LEU A 105 -8.36 -9.26 -17.28
C LEU A 105 -7.63 -9.69 -18.56
N ALA A 106 -6.49 -9.08 -18.87
CA ALA A 106 -5.66 -9.45 -20.00
C ALA A 106 -5.22 -10.93 -19.91
N LYS A 107 -4.78 -11.40 -18.73
CA LYS A 107 -4.44 -12.82 -18.52
C LYS A 107 -5.62 -13.77 -18.66
N ARG A 108 -6.85 -13.31 -18.41
CA ARG A 108 -8.08 -14.11 -18.55
C ARG A 108 -8.61 -14.16 -19.98
N GLY A 109 -8.39 -13.10 -20.77
CA GLY A 109 -8.84 -12.98 -22.16
C GLY A 109 -7.88 -13.58 -23.19
N VAL A 110 -6.67 -13.99 -22.81
CA VAL A 110 -5.71 -14.74 -23.66
C VAL A 110 -5.88 -16.25 -23.44
N ARG A 111 -7.13 -16.71 -23.38
CA ARG A 111 -7.50 -18.13 -23.43
C ARG A 111 -8.40 -18.37 -24.63
#